data_AF-A0A8B7DH91-F1
#
_entry.id   AF-A0A8B7DH91-F1
#
_cell.length_a   1.000
_cell.length_b   1.000
_cell.length_c   1.000
_cell.angle_alpha   90.00
_cell.angle_beta   90.00
_cell.angle_gamma   90.00
#
_symmetry.space_group_name_H-M   'P 1'
#
loop_
_entity.id
_entity.type
_entity.pdbx_description
1 polymer ?
#
loop_
_entity_poly.entity_id
_entity_poly.type
_entity_poly.pdbx_seq_one_letter_code
_entity_poly.pdbx_strand_id
1 'polypeptide(L)'
;MVLNPVALEKQNNIDENAKFCHDEVLNKQNSNYMNILSDEKGATESIFNQGGSPYSGAGMENQSLRFLVEHLASFPQDTDIGYLTPDDALNKLKKINSNGGLWAQKMNMTISNEKIIMTNAQTMELIEEYPAEQVSLCISILDDPNFENLLVFSTRPTREKSGAVHIFQSKTLEVNMITDAINRSREIKVRKISYDF
;
A
#
# COMPACT_ATOMS: atom_id res chain seq x y z
N MET A 1 27.49 -9.38 37.43
CA MET A 1 26.23 -8.66 37.71
C MET A 1 25.13 -9.47 37.05
N VAL A 2 24.33 -10.19 37.83
CA VAL A 2 23.28 -11.09 37.31
C VAL A 2 22.06 -10.22 37.01
N LEU A 3 21.62 -10.19 35.75
CA LEU A 3 20.43 -9.44 35.34
C LEU A 3 19.19 -10.06 36.00
N ASN A 4 18.34 -9.17 36.49
CA ASN A 4 17.15 -9.48 37.28
C ASN A 4 16.05 -10.14 36.39
N PRO A 5 15.55 -11.35 36.71
CA PRO A 5 14.64 -12.11 35.82
C PRO A 5 13.26 -11.48 35.61
N VAL A 6 12.88 -10.47 36.39
CA VAL A 6 11.56 -9.78 36.28
C VAL A 6 11.46 -8.86 35.06
N ALA A 7 12.58 -8.45 34.46
CA ALA A 7 12.57 -7.59 33.27
C ALA A 7 12.25 -8.36 31.97
N LEU A 8 12.47 -9.67 31.93
CA LEU A 8 12.28 -10.49 30.73
C LEU A 8 10.81 -10.91 30.53
N GLU A 9 10.02 -11.01 31.60
CA GLU A 9 8.58 -11.33 31.52
C GLU A 9 7.72 -10.13 31.07
N LYS A 10 8.18 -8.88 31.27
CA LYS A 10 7.42 -7.70 30.85
C LYS A 10 7.54 -7.40 29.35
N GLN A 11 8.65 -7.77 28.71
CA GLN A 11 8.85 -7.57 27.27
C GLN A 11 7.95 -8.52 26.46
N ASN A 12 7.90 -9.80 26.83
CA ASN A 12 7.09 -10.82 26.13
C ASN A 12 5.58 -10.54 26.18
N ASN A 13 5.10 -9.91 27.24
CA ASN A 13 3.66 -9.62 27.40
C ASN A 13 3.21 -8.38 26.59
N ILE A 14 4.13 -7.52 26.17
CA ILE A 14 3.83 -6.38 25.29
C ILE A 14 3.76 -6.85 23.83
N ASP A 15 4.63 -7.78 23.45
CA ASP A 15 4.67 -8.35 22.10
C ASP A 15 3.47 -9.26 21.81
N GLU A 16 2.98 -10.03 22.80
CA GLU A 16 1.76 -10.84 22.66
C GLU A 16 0.51 -9.97 22.50
N ASN A 17 0.40 -8.85 23.22
CA ASN A 17 -0.71 -7.91 23.07
C ASN A 17 -0.66 -7.15 21.73
N ALA A 18 0.55 -6.81 21.24
CA ALA A 18 0.72 -6.19 19.93
C ALA A 18 0.36 -7.17 18.79
N LYS A 19 0.69 -8.46 18.95
CA LYS A 19 0.33 -9.51 18.00
C LYS A 19 -1.18 -9.82 18.03
N PHE A 20 -1.79 -9.83 19.22
CA PHE A 20 -3.23 -10.01 19.39
C PHE A 20 -4.02 -8.85 18.75
N CYS A 21 -3.59 -7.59 18.95
CA CYS A 21 -4.19 -6.44 18.28
C CYS A 21 -4.00 -6.51 16.75
N HIS A 22 -2.87 -7.00 16.25
CA HIS A 22 -2.62 -7.15 14.82
C HIS A 22 -3.56 -8.18 14.17
N ASP A 23 -3.70 -9.34 14.80
CA ASP A 23 -4.57 -10.42 14.31
C ASP A 23 -6.05 -10.03 14.38
N GLU A 24 -6.48 -9.31 15.42
CA GLU A 24 -7.87 -8.83 15.53
C GLU A 24 -8.19 -7.72 14.52
N VAL A 25 -7.25 -6.82 14.23
CA VAL A 25 -7.41 -5.78 13.20
C VAL A 25 -7.46 -6.41 11.81
N LEU A 26 -6.58 -7.35 11.50
CA LEU A 26 -6.62 -8.10 10.23
C LEU A 26 -7.92 -8.91 10.11
N ASN A 27 -8.40 -9.52 11.19
CA ASN A 27 -9.62 -10.32 11.16
C ASN A 27 -10.89 -9.46 11.04
N LYS A 28 -10.94 -8.29 11.69
CA LYS A 28 -12.01 -7.29 11.50
C LYS A 28 -11.97 -6.69 10.09
N GLN A 29 -10.78 -6.44 9.55
CA GLN A 29 -10.61 -5.97 8.16
C GLN A 29 -11.06 -7.05 7.16
N ASN A 30 -10.65 -8.30 7.34
CA ASN A 30 -11.07 -9.43 6.51
C ASN A 30 -12.59 -9.65 6.59
N SER A 31 -13.19 -9.53 7.78
CA SER A 31 -14.63 -9.62 7.95
C SER A 31 -15.37 -8.49 7.24
N ASN A 32 -14.86 -7.26 7.27
CA ASN A 32 -15.45 -6.13 6.55
C ASN A 32 -15.32 -6.32 5.02
N TYR A 33 -14.16 -6.80 4.53
CA TYR A 33 -13.97 -7.15 3.12
C TYR A 33 -14.94 -8.23 2.63
N MET A 34 -15.13 -9.30 3.42
CA MET A 34 -16.05 -10.39 3.06
C MET A 34 -17.51 -9.98 3.10
N ASN A 35 -17.89 -9.06 4.00
CA ASN A 35 -19.25 -8.51 4.06
C ASN A 35 -19.56 -7.60 2.86
N ILE A 36 -18.61 -6.76 2.42
CA ILE A 36 -18.75 -5.91 1.24
C ILE A 36 -18.91 -6.75 -0.03
N LEU A 37 -18.15 -7.85 -0.17
CA LEU A 37 -18.26 -8.79 -1.29
C LEU A 37 -19.60 -9.54 -1.34
N SER A 38 -20.27 -9.74 -0.19
CA SER A 38 -21.55 -10.45 -0.15
C SER A 38 -22.76 -9.60 -0.54
N ASP A 39 -22.68 -8.28 -0.41
CA ASP A 39 -23.76 -7.36 -0.81
C ASP A 39 -23.68 -6.98 -2.32
N GLU A 40 -22.53 -7.17 -2.96
CA GLU A 40 -22.32 -6.94 -4.40
C GLU A 40 -22.42 -8.22 -5.26
N LYS A 41 -23.37 -9.12 -4.94
CA LYS A 41 -23.62 -10.33 -5.74
C LYS A 41 -24.21 -9.99 -7.11
N GLY A 42 -23.34 -9.57 -8.02
CA GLY A 42 -23.62 -9.35 -9.44
C GLY A 42 -22.38 -9.31 -10.32
N ALA A 43 -21.22 -8.87 -9.83
CA ALA A 43 -19.99 -8.89 -10.63
C ALA A 43 -18.74 -8.67 -9.76
N THR A 44 -18.01 -9.75 -9.43
CA THR A 44 -16.54 -9.78 -9.26
C THR A 44 -16.12 -11.19 -8.78
N GLU A 45 -15.93 -12.10 -9.72
CA GLU A 45 -15.15 -13.31 -9.45
C GLU A 45 -13.67 -12.93 -9.39
N SER A 46 -13.05 -13.09 -8.21
CA SER A 46 -11.66 -13.55 -7.96
C SER A 46 -10.99 -12.87 -6.76
N ILE A 47 -11.32 -13.31 -5.55
CA ILE A 47 -10.41 -13.22 -4.39
C ILE A 47 -10.36 -14.62 -3.74
N PHE A 48 -9.15 -15.08 -3.43
CA PHE A 48 -8.73 -16.45 -3.06
C PHE A 48 -8.53 -17.42 -4.23
N ASN A 49 -7.29 -17.47 -4.72
CA ASN A 49 -6.74 -18.69 -5.29
C ASN A 49 -5.76 -19.27 -4.28
N GLN A 50 -6.20 -20.25 -3.50
CA GLN A 50 -5.49 -21.50 -3.22
C GLN A 50 -6.34 -22.38 -2.30
N GLY A 51 -6.80 -23.52 -2.84
CA GLY A 51 -7.29 -24.63 -2.04
C GLY A 51 -6.13 -25.19 -1.22
N GLY A 52 -6.10 -24.90 0.07
CA GLY A 52 -5.13 -25.42 1.03
C GLY A 52 -5.68 -25.30 2.44
N SER A 53 -5.86 -26.45 3.10
CA SER A 53 -6.29 -26.57 4.50
C SER A 53 -5.39 -25.76 5.45
N PRO A 54 -5.92 -25.05 6.47
CA PRO A 54 -5.17 -24.14 7.34
C PRO A 54 -4.25 -24.82 8.39
N TYR A 55 -3.93 -26.10 8.23
CA TYR A 55 -3.08 -26.83 9.18
C TYR A 55 -2.02 -27.68 8.45
N SER A 56 -1.01 -27.01 7.87
CA SER A 56 0.24 -27.65 7.46
C SER A 56 1.37 -26.64 7.62
N GLY A 57 2.20 -26.81 8.66
CA GLY A 57 3.35 -25.96 8.92
C GLY A 57 4.41 -26.08 7.82
N ALA A 58 4.56 -25.02 7.01
CA ALA A 58 5.78 -24.64 6.29
C ALA A 58 5.57 -23.24 5.66
N GLY A 59 6.38 -22.25 6.06
CA GLY A 59 6.53 -20.97 5.34
C GLY A 59 5.50 -19.88 5.66
N MET A 60 5.65 -19.16 6.78
CA MET A 60 4.99 -17.86 6.97
C MET A 60 5.77 -16.75 6.24
N GLU A 61 5.82 -16.82 4.92
CA GLU A 61 6.51 -15.81 4.10
C GLU A 61 5.56 -15.20 3.07
N ASN A 62 5.23 -13.93 3.31
CA ASN A 62 4.54 -12.98 2.42
C ASN A 62 3.03 -13.15 2.20
N GLN A 63 2.24 -12.79 3.21
CA GLN A 63 0.89 -12.26 2.95
C GLN A 63 1.01 -10.99 2.10
N SER A 64 0.40 -10.99 0.92
CA SER A 64 0.33 -9.81 0.05
C SER A 64 -1.12 -9.44 -0.22
N LEU A 65 -1.40 -8.13 -0.24
CA LEU A 65 -2.73 -7.58 -0.50
C LEU A 65 -2.77 -7.06 -1.94
N ARG A 66 -3.86 -7.33 -2.67
CA ARG A 66 -4.02 -6.87 -4.06
C ARG A 66 -5.23 -5.96 -4.19
N PHE A 67 -5.05 -4.84 -4.87
CA PHE A 67 -6.07 -3.81 -5.10
C PHE A 67 -6.15 -3.45 -6.58
N LEU A 68 -7.37 -3.24 -7.07
CA LEU A 68 -7.59 -2.64 -8.38
C LEU A 68 -7.57 -1.12 -8.24
N VAL A 69 -6.72 -0.46 -9.03
CA VAL A 69 -6.57 0.99 -9.04
C VAL A 69 -6.49 1.51 -10.48
N GLU A 70 -6.80 2.78 -10.66
CA GLU A 70 -6.57 3.52 -11.91
C GLU A 70 -5.43 4.50 -11.70
N HIS A 71 -4.32 4.31 -12.39
CA HIS A 71 -3.22 5.28 -12.43
C HIS A 71 -3.64 6.49 -13.27
N LEU A 72 -3.45 7.69 -12.74
CA LEU A 72 -3.86 8.94 -13.38
C LEU A 72 -2.67 9.73 -13.91
N ALA A 73 -1.61 9.86 -13.12
CA ALA A 73 -0.40 10.58 -13.51
C ALA A 73 0.80 10.21 -12.64
N SER A 74 2.00 10.42 -13.20
CA SER A 74 3.27 10.41 -12.48
C SER A 74 4.02 11.68 -12.82
N PHE A 75 4.43 12.42 -11.79
CA PHE A 75 5.21 13.64 -11.95
C PHE A 75 6.62 13.40 -11.40
N PRO A 76 7.68 13.50 -12.23
CA PRO A 76 9.04 13.33 -11.73
C PRO A 76 9.35 14.40 -10.67
N GLN A 77 10.05 14.00 -9.61
CA GLN A 77 10.67 14.94 -8.69
C GLN A 77 11.90 15.52 -9.38
N ASP A 78 11.84 16.81 -9.64
CA ASP A 78 12.96 17.54 -10.23
C ASP A 78 13.84 18.07 -9.09
N THR A 79 15.10 17.63 -9.05
CA THR A 79 16.04 18.06 -8.00
C THR A 79 16.41 19.54 -8.11
N ASP A 80 16.23 20.16 -9.29
CA ASP A 80 16.66 21.52 -9.57
C ASP A 80 15.56 22.56 -9.25
N ILE A 81 14.30 22.16 -9.35
CA ILE A 81 13.12 23.05 -9.14
C ILE A 81 12.50 22.86 -7.74
N GLY A 82 12.97 21.85 -6.98
CA GLY A 82 12.51 21.53 -5.64
C GLY A 82 11.55 20.33 -5.56
N TYR A 83 11.33 19.83 -4.34
CA TYR A 83 10.47 18.67 -4.11
C TYR A 83 9.01 18.97 -4.44
N LEU A 84 8.43 18.18 -5.36
CA LEU A 84 7.02 18.27 -5.69
C LEU A 84 6.17 17.76 -4.52
N THR A 85 5.27 18.60 -4.00
CA THR A 85 4.34 18.23 -2.93
C THR A 85 3.11 17.49 -3.50
N PRO A 86 2.36 16.73 -2.68
CA PRO A 86 1.08 16.14 -3.09
C PRO A 86 0.08 17.19 -3.61
N ASP A 87 0.01 18.35 -2.97
CA ASP A 87 -0.89 19.44 -3.38
C ASP A 87 -0.51 20.00 -4.75
N ASP A 88 0.79 20.19 -5.01
CA ASP A 88 1.28 20.62 -6.32
C ASP A 88 0.97 19.59 -7.40
N ALA A 89 1.16 18.31 -7.09
CA ALA A 89 0.84 17.21 -7.99
C ALA A 89 -0.66 17.15 -8.30
N LEU A 90 -1.53 17.32 -7.30
CA LEU A 90 -2.98 17.38 -7.48
C LEU A 90 -3.39 18.60 -8.33
N ASN A 91 -2.79 19.76 -8.10
CA ASN A 91 -3.04 20.95 -8.92
C ASN A 91 -2.62 20.76 -10.38
N LYS A 92 -1.49 20.09 -10.62
CA LYS A 92 -1.05 19.72 -11.98
C LYS A 92 -2.02 18.72 -12.61
N LEU A 93 -2.48 17.73 -11.86
CA LEU A 93 -3.47 16.75 -12.32
C LEU A 93 -4.77 17.43 -12.76
N LYS A 94 -5.29 18.35 -11.95
CA LYS A 94 -6.51 19.13 -12.26
C LYS A 94 -6.37 19.91 -13.56
N LYS A 95 -5.21 20.52 -13.82
CA LYS A 95 -4.92 21.22 -15.08
C LYS A 95 -4.89 20.28 -16.29
N ILE A 96 -4.33 19.09 -16.13
CA ILE A 96 -4.34 18.07 -17.20
C ILE A 96 -5.78 17.64 -17.49
N ASN A 97 -6.56 17.39 -16.44
CA ASN A 97 -7.96 17.00 -16.55
C ASN A 97 -8.82 18.08 -17.23
N SER A 98 -8.66 19.35 -16.86
CA SER A 98 -9.39 20.47 -17.48
C SER A 98 -9.09 20.63 -18.98
N ASN A 99 -7.89 20.21 -19.41
CA ASN A 99 -7.47 20.26 -20.80
C ASN A 99 -7.87 19.00 -21.59
N GLY A 100 -8.58 18.05 -20.96
CA GLY A 100 -8.98 16.78 -21.57
C GLY A 100 -7.82 15.82 -21.83
N GLY A 101 -6.65 16.07 -21.24
CA GLY A 101 -5.43 15.28 -21.45
C GLY A 101 -5.25 14.13 -20.45
N LEU A 102 -6.23 13.90 -19.56
CA LEU A 102 -6.13 12.87 -18.54
C LEU A 102 -6.48 11.50 -19.13
N TRP A 103 -5.55 10.57 -19.03
CA TRP A 103 -5.78 9.17 -19.39
C TRP A 103 -5.55 8.27 -18.19
N ALA A 104 -6.58 7.53 -17.81
CA ALA A 104 -6.53 6.60 -16.68
C ALA A 104 -6.14 5.20 -17.14
N GLN A 105 -5.15 4.60 -16.49
CA GLN A 105 -4.70 3.23 -16.76
C GLN A 105 -5.07 2.29 -15.60
N LYS A 106 -5.88 1.26 -15.89
CA LYS A 106 -6.23 0.23 -14.89
C LYS A 106 -5.03 -0.67 -14.57
N MET A 107 -4.74 -0.82 -13.28
CA MET A 107 -3.62 -1.61 -12.77
C MET A 107 -4.04 -2.43 -11.54
N ASN A 108 -3.37 -3.56 -11.33
CA ASN A 108 -3.36 -4.26 -10.04
C ASN A 108 -2.17 -3.78 -9.23
N MET A 109 -2.43 -3.30 -8.00
CA MET A 109 -1.43 -2.95 -7.01
C MET A 109 -1.32 -4.09 -5.99
N THR A 110 -0.20 -4.80 -5.99
CA THR A 110 0.09 -5.86 -5.02
C THR A 110 1.09 -5.35 -3.98
N ILE A 111 0.69 -5.31 -2.72
CA ILE A 111 1.48 -4.80 -1.60
C ILE A 111 1.94 -5.97 -0.74
N SER A 112 3.24 -6.04 -0.51
CA SER A 112 3.88 -6.96 0.43
C SER A 112 4.62 -6.15 1.51
N ASN A 113 5.25 -6.82 2.46
CA ASN A 113 6.10 -6.16 3.47
C ASN A 113 7.40 -5.58 2.90
N GLU A 114 7.77 -5.93 1.67
CA GLU A 114 9.06 -5.55 1.07
C GLU A 114 8.92 -4.59 -0.11
N LYS A 115 7.82 -4.72 -0.86
CA LYS A 115 7.61 -4.03 -2.11
C LYS A 115 6.15 -3.87 -2.49
N ILE A 116 5.92 -2.91 -3.36
CA ILE A 116 4.67 -2.64 -4.06
C ILE A 116 4.90 -2.97 -5.54
N ILE A 117 4.09 -3.87 -6.09
CA ILE A 117 4.17 -4.31 -7.47
C ILE A 117 2.94 -3.79 -8.22
N MET A 118 3.18 -3.12 -9.34
CA MET A 118 2.15 -2.66 -10.26
C MET A 118 2.15 -3.56 -11.49
N THR A 119 1.01 -4.18 -11.78
CA THR A 119 0.82 -4.94 -13.02
C THR A 119 -0.35 -4.40 -13.83
N ASN A 120 -0.33 -4.64 -15.13
CA ASN A 120 -1.48 -4.38 -15.98
C ASN A 120 -2.69 -5.18 -15.45
N ALA A 121 -3.87 -4.54 -15.38
CA ALA A 121 -5.05 -5.17 -14.81
C ALA A 121 -5.55 -6.39 -15.61
N GLN A 122 -5.32 -6.41 -16.93
CA GLN A 122 -5.79 -7.46 -17.83
C GLN A 122 -4.71 -8.52 -18.10
N THR A 123 -3.50 -8.08 -18.45
CA THR A 123 -2.43 -9.00 -18.88
C THR A 123 -1.61 -9.54 -17.71
N MET A 124 -1.72 -8.94 -16.53
CA MET A 124 -0.85 -9.20 -15.37
C MET A 124 0.65 -8.94 -15.65
N GLU A 125 0.97 -8.27 -16.75
CA GLU A 125 2.33 -7.88 -17.09
C GLU A 125 2.87 -6.89 -16.05
N LEU A 126 4.11 -7.11 -15.62
CA LEU A 126 4.80 -6.21 -14.72
C LEU A 126 4.98 -4.84 -15.39
N ILE A 127 4.41 -3.81 -14.77
CA ILE A 127 4.59 -2.42 -15.19
C ILE A 127 5.71 -1.80 -14.36
N GLU A 128 5.67 -2.00 -13.05
CA GLU A 128 6.59 -1.36 -12.13
C GLU A 128 6.73 -2.11 -10.81
N GLU A 129 7.90 -2.01 -10.19
CA GLU A 129 8.16 -2.52 -8.85
C GLU A 129 8.81 -1.43 -8.01
N TYR A 130 8.23 -1.15 -6.84
CA TYR A 130 8.74 -0.19 -5.88
C TYR A 130 9.11 -0.91 -4.58
N PRO A 131 10.39 -0.94 -4.19
CA PRO A 131 10.76 -1.30 -2.82
C PRO A 131 9.99 -0.41 -1.84
N ALA A 132 9.45 -0.99 -0.76
CA ALA A 132 8.65 -0.25 0.21
C ALA A 132 9.44 0.94 0.80
N GLU A 133 10.74 0.77 1.02
CA GLU A 133 11.65 1.81 1.49
C GLU A 133 11.84 2.99 0.52
N GLN A 134 11.59 2.79 -0.78
CA GLN A 134 11.64 3.87 -1.77
C GLN A 134 10.46 4.83 -1.58
N VAL A 135 9.33 4.37 -1.05
CA VAL A 135 8.16 5.23 -0.83
C VAL A 135 8.40 6.17 0.34
N SER A 136 8.55 7.46 0.06
CA SER A 136 8.80 8.51 1.06
C SER A 136 7.54 9.00 1.74
N LEU A 137 6.42 9.02 1.04
CA LEU A 137 5.13 9.52 1.52
C LEU A 137 4.01 8.72 0.86
N CYS A 138 2.94 8.44 1.59
CA CYS A 138 1.71 7.88 1.04
C CYS A 138 0.52 8.45 1.83
N ILE A 139 -0.42 9.08 1.12
CA ILE A 139 -1.60 9.74 1.68
C ILE A 139 -2.83 9.43 0.84
N SER A 140 -3.99 9.56 1.47
CA SER A 140 -5.30 9.54 0.83
C SER A 140 -5.86 10.96 0.71
N ILE A 141 -6.58 11.24 -0.37
CA ILE A 141 -7.37 12.45 -0.57
C ILE A 141 -8.78 12.00 -0.98
N LEU A 142 -9.76 12.30 -0.14
CA LEU A 142 -11.14 11.79 -0.28
C LEU A 142 -12.14 12.88 -0.66
N ASP A 143 -11.77 14.14 -0.46
CA ASP A 143 -12.62 15.32 -0.52
C ASP A 143 -12.33 16.19 -1.75
N ASP A 144 -12.01 15.56 -2.89
CA ASP A 144 -11.80 16.27 -4.15
C ASP A 144 -13.09 16.33 -4.99
N PRO A 145 -13.47 17.49 -5.56
CA PRO A 145 -14.69 17.60 -6.36
C PRO A 145 -14.57 16.96 -7.75
N ASN A 146 -13.36 16.68 -8.23
CA ASN A 146 -13.12 16.15 -9.58
C ASN A 146 -12.73 14.68 -9.60
N PHE A 147 -12.32 14.14 -8.45
CA PHE A 147 -11.77 12.79 -8.34
C PHE A 147 -12.28 12.08 -7.09
N GLU A 148 -12.42 10.77 -7.18
CA GLU A 148 -12.87 9.92 -6.08
C GLU A 148 -11.68 9.15 -5.51
N ASN A 149 -11.59 9.03 -4.18
CA ASN A 149 -10.68 8.11 -3.49
C ASN A 149 -9.24 8.12 -4.04
N LEU A 150 -8.59 9.29 -3.99
CA LEU A 150 -7.24 9.45 -4.52
C LEU A 150 -6.18 8.90 -3.56
N LEU A 151 -5.27 8.09 -4.10
CA LEU A 151 -4.01 7.71 -3.47
C LEU A 151 -2.91 8.58 -4.05
N VAL A 152 -2.16 9.26 -3.20
CA VAL A 152 -0.93 9.93 -3.60
C VAL A 152 0.23 9.31 -2.86
N PHE A 153 1.21 8.77 -3.57
CA PHE A 153 2.46 8.36 -2.93
C PHE A 153 3.68 8.81 -3.72
N SER A 154 4.70 9.19 -2.97
CA SER A 154 5.97 9.73 -3.50
C SER A 154 7.07 8.71 -3.36
N THR A 155 7.90 8.60 -4.38
CA THR A 155 9.08 7.74 -4.42
C THR A 155 10.35 8.57 -4.39
N ARG A 156 11.34 8.12 -3.62
CA ARG A 156 12.68 8.72 -3.63
C ARG A 156 13.42 8.32 -4.92
N PRO A 157 14.31 9.18 -5.42
CA PRO A 157 15.22 8.79 -6.49
C PRO A 157 16.12 7.63 -6.02
N THR A 158 16.35 6.68 -6.91
CA THR A 158 17.35 5.63 -6.78
C THR A 158 18.52 5.93 -7.70
N ARG A 159 19.53 5.05 -7.72
CA ARG A 159 20.66 5.19 -8.68
C ARG A 159 20.21 5.04 -10.13
N GLU A 160 19.08 4.36 -10.36
CA GLU A 160 18.61 3.96 -11.69
C GLU A 160 17.38 4.75 -12.15
N LYS A 161 16.62 5.33 -11.20
CA LYS A 161 15.34 5.99 -11.50
C LYS A 161 15.16 7.27 -10.70
N SER A 162 14.70 8.32 -11.36
CA SER A 162 14.27 9.54 -10.68
C SER A 162 13.08 9.27 -9.75
N GLY A 163 13.02 10.00 -8.65
CA GLY A 163 11.84 9.98 -7.78
C GLY A 163 10.64 10.58 -8.50
N ALA A 164 9.43 10.25 -8.04
CA ALA A 164 8.21 10.80 -8.62
C ALA A 164 7.08 10.85 -7.59
N VAL A 165 6.10 11.72 -7.84
CA VAL A 165 4.80 11.70 -7.17
C VAL A 165 3.81 11.01 -8.09
N HIS A 166 3.22 9.93 -7.60
CA HIS A 166 2.25 9.13 -8.34
C HIS A 166 0.85 9.37 -7.77
N ILE A 167 -0.12 9.55 -8.66
CA ILE A 167 -1.53 9.69 -8.29
C ILE A 167 -2.33 8.54 -8.90
N PHE A 168 -3.08 7.85 -8.05
CA PHE A 168 -4.03 6.80 -8.42
C PHE A 168 -5.40 7.14 -7.86
N GLN A 169 -6.44 6.52 -8.42
CA GLN A 169 -7.79 6.52 -7.86
C GLN A 169 -8.27 5.09 -7.67
N SER A 170 -9.14 4.86 -6.67
CA SER A 170 -9.84 3.59 -6.52
C SER A 170 -11.35 3.80 -6.63
N LYS A 171 -12.00 3.02 -7.50
CA LYS A 171 -13.45 3.02 -7.66
C LYS A 171 -14.15 1.91 -6.88
N THR A 172 -13.39 0.96 -6.34
CA THR A 172 -13.92 -0.24 -5.70
C THR A 172 -13.80 -0.21 -4.19
N LEU A 173 -12.82 0.51 -3.66
CA LEU A 173 -12.51 0.52 -2.22
C LEU A 173 -12.08 1.90 -1.78
N GLU A 174 -12.33 2.22 -0.52
CA GLU A 174 -11.76 3.42 0.10
C GLU A 174 -10.24 3.31 0.15
N VAL A 175 -9.59 4.38 -0.30
CA VAL A 175 -8.15 4.41 -0.52
C VAL A 175 -7.34 4.46 0.79
N ASN A 176 -8.00 4.72 1.92
CA ASN A 176 -7.41 4.64 3.25
C ASN A 176 -6.83 3.26 3.53
N MET A 177 -7.52 2.18 3.11
CA MET A 177 -7.05 0.82 3.35
C MET A 177 -5.76 0.51 2.58
N ILE A 178 -5.64 1.06 1.37
CA ILE A 178 -4.44 0.93 0.53
C ILE A 178 -3.30 1.75 1.15
N THR A 179 -3.60 2.98 1.58
CA THR A 179 -2.66 3.89 2.24
C THR A 179 -2.08 3.26 3.51
N ASP A 180 -2.92 2.68 4.37
CA ASP A 180 -2.52 1.99 5.59
C ASP A 180 -1.63 0.77 5.30
N ALA A 181 -1.96 -0.02 4.27
CA ALA A 181 -1.16 -1.16 3.86
C ALA A 181 0.25 -0.74 3.39
N ILE A 182 0.34 0.31 2.57
CA ILE A 182 1.63 0.88 2.12
C ILE A 182 2.42 1.42 3.31
N ASN A 183 1.78 2.21 4.19
CA ASN A 183 2.44 2.78 5.36
C ASN A 183 2.97 1.72 6.31
N ARG A 184 2.20 0.65 6.55
CA ARG A 184 2.67 -0.50 7.33
C ARG A 184 3.88 -1.18 6.70
N SER A 185 3.85 -1.40 5.38
CA SER A 185 4.97 -1.99 4.64
C SER A 185 6.26 -1.16 4.79
N ARG A 186 6.13 0.17 4.76
CA ARG A 186 7.24 1.11 4.98
C ARG A 186 7.83 1.03 6.39
N GLU A 187 7.00 0.89 7.41
CA GLU A 187 7.41 0.89 8.82
C GLU A 187 8.10 -0.41 9.28
N ILE A 188 7.71 -1.56 8.71
CA ILE A 188 8.28 -2.87 9.08
C ILE A 188 9.79 -2.93 8.87
N LYS A 189 10.32 -2.24 7.85
CA LYS A 189 11.77 -2.19 7.58
C LYS A 189 12.53 -1.22 8.48
N VAL A 190 11.91 -0.13 8.94
CA VAL A 190 12.56 0.81 9.87
C VAL A 190 12.95 0.11 11.18
N ARG A 191 12.14 -0.86 11.61
CA ARG A 191 12.42 -1.65 12.83
C ARG A 191 13.52 -2.70 12.63
N LYS A 192 13.66 -3.32 11.46
CA LYS A 192 14.74 -4.31 11.21
C LYS A 192 16.14 -3.71 11.31
N ILE A 193 16.32 -2.45 10.89
CA ILE A 193 17.63 -1.76 10.94
C ILE A 193 18.04 -1.41 12.39
N SER A 194 17.09 -1.33 13.34
CA SER A 194 17.40 -0.98 14.74
C SER A 194 17.85 -2.15 15.62
N TYR A 195 17.76 -3.39 15.15
CA TYR A 195 18.15 -4.59 15.93
C TYR A 195 19.45 -5.26 15.47
N ASP A 196 20.15 -4.71 14.48
CA ASP A 196 21.44 -5.22 13.99
C ASP A 196 22.66 -4.58 14.70
N PHE A 197 22.54 -4.22 15.99
CA PHE A 197 23.64 -3.73 16.83
C PHE A 197 23.86 -4.58 18.08
#